data_AF-A0A933G7L5-F1
#
_entry.id   AF-A0A933G7L5-F1
#
_cell.length_a   1.000
_cell.length_b   1.000
_cell.length_c   1.000
_cell.angle_alpha   90.00
_cell.angle_beta   90.00
_cell.angle_gamma   90.00
#
_symmetry.space_group_name_H-M   'P 1'
#
loop_
_entity.id
_entity.type
_entity.pdbx_description
1 polymer ?
#
loop_
_entity_poly.entity_id
_entity_poly.type
_entity_poly.pdbx_seq_one_letter_code
_entity_poly.pdbx_strand_id
1 'polypeptide(L)'
;MTNPPTALRPRTELARAGTLCLVPFDPLMAPVVARWTRDDRELFWLAPRTVPPLTAAKVVAWASPDGRPLLCIQDDLVEPA
;
A
#
# COMPACT_ATOMS: atom_id res chain seq x y z
N MET A 1 -12.13 -24.93 -22.81
CA MET A 1 -12.39 -24.35 -21.47
C MET A 1 -11.30 -24.82 -20.51
N THR A 2 -10.30 -24.00 -20.22
CA THR A 2 -9.55 -24.06 -18.95
C THR A 2 -8.84 -22.73 -18.76
N ASN A 3 -9.38 -21.84 -17.93
CA ASN A 3 -8.58 -20.76 -17.36
C ASN A 3 -7.53 -21.42 -16.45
N PRO A 4 -6.25 -21.01 -16.49
CA PRO A 4 -5.29 -21.48 -15.49
C PRO A 4 -5.77 -21.03 -14.10
N PRO A 5 -5.47 -21.79 -13.03
CA PRO A 5 -5.78 -21.33 -11.69
C PRO A 5 -5.07 -19.99 -11.51
N THR A 6 -5.86 -18.92 -11.33
CA THR A 6 -5.35 -17.67 -10.79
C THR A 6 -4.61 -18.05 -9.53
N ALA A 7 -3.28 -18.07 -9.58
CA ALA A 7 -2.47 -18.26 -8.41
C ALA A 7 -2.73 -17.02 -7.55
N LEU A 8 -3.74 -17.12 -6.69
CA LEU A 8 -3.92 -16.27 -5.53
C LEU A 8 -2.65 -16.47 -4.74
N ARG A 9 -1.64 -15.62 -5.02
CA ARG A 9 -0.50 -15.47 -4.14
C ARG A 9 -1.12 -15.25 -2.77
N PRO A 10 -0.74 -16.01 -1.72
CA PRO A 10 -1.05 -15.58 -0.38
C PRO A 10 -0.29 -14.27 -0.20
N ARG A 11 -0.93 -13.14 -0.50
CA ARG A 11 -0.58 -11.89 0.17
C ARG A 11 -0.77 -12.26 1.63
N THR A 12 0.31 -12.27 2.39
CA THR A 12 0.28 -12.64 3.80
C THR A 12 -0.55 -11.60 4.54
N GLU A 13 -1.88 -11.73 4.48
CA GLU A 13 -2.82 -10.81 5.11
C GLU A 13 -2.54 -10.78 6.61
N LEU A 14 -2.36 -9.58 7.14
CA LEU A 14 -2.14 -9.38 8.57
C LEU A 14 -3.44 -9.12 9.32
N ALA A 15 -4.45 -8.54 8.66
CA ALA A 15 -5.75 -8.23 9.25
C ALA A 15 -6.82 -8.03 8.16
N ARG A 16 -8.09 -8.27 8.49
CA ARG A 16 -9.23 -8.14 7.57
C ARG A 16 -10.44 -7.54 8.30
N ALA A 17 -11.18 -6.67 7.62
CA ALA A 17 -12.42 -6.04 8.09
C ALA A 17 -13.41 -5.91 6.91
N GLY A 18 -14.38 -6.83 6.83
CA GLY A 18 -15.28 -6.90 5.67
C GLY A 18 -14.50 -7.21 4.38
N THR A 19 -14.67 -6.37 3.36
CA THR A 19 -13.92 -6.44 2.08
C THR A 19 -12.54 -5.79 2.15
N LEU A 20 -12.17 -5.18 3.27
CA LEU A 20 -10.86 -4.52 3.43
C LEU A 20 -9.85 -5.46 4.07
N CYS A 21 -8.63 -5.48 3.52
CA CYS A 21 -7.52 -6.29 4.03
C CYS A 21 -6.26 -5.44 4.19
N LEU A 22 -5.49 -5.71 5.25
CA LEU A 22 -4.15 -5.19 5.44
C LEU A 22 -3.13 -6.26 5.03
N VAL A 23 -2.26 -5.91 4.10
CA VAL A 23 -1.18 -6.78 3.59
C VAL A 23 0.17 -6.08 3.70
N PRO A 24 1.30 -6.81 3.70
CA PRO A 24 2.63 -6.22 3.65
C PRO A 24 2.75 -5.21 2.52
N PHE A 25 3.38 -4.06 2.79
CA PHE A 25 3.58 -3.04 1.78
C PHE A 25 4.48 -3.54 0.64
N ASP A 26 3.97 -3.45 -0.59
CA ASP A 26 4.72 -3.73 -1.80
C ASP A 26 5.46 -2.45 -2.23
N PRO A 27 6.82 -2.45 -2.30
CA PRO A 27 7.60 -1.30 -2.78
C PRO A 27 7.18 -0.77 -4.15
N LEU A 28 6.55 -1.59 -5.00
CA LEU A 28 6.01 -1.16 -6.29
C LEU A 28 4.88 -0.12 -6.16
N MET A 29 4.24 -0.03 -4.99
CA MET A 29 3.21 0.97 -4.69
C MET A 29 3.78 2.31 -4.22
N ALA A 30 5.08 2.39 -3.92
CA ALA A 30 5.71 3.62 -3.42
C ALA A 30 5.53 4.84 -4.34
N PRO A 31 5.58 4.74 -5.69
CA PRO A 31 5.27 5.86 -6.57
C PRO A 31 3.83 6.34 -6.47
N VAL A 32 2.87 5.46 -6.14
CA VAL A 32 1.46 5.84 -5.96
C VAL A 32 1.30 6.65 -4.68
N VAL A 33 1.88 6.18 -3.58
CA VAL A 33 1.88 6.89 -2.29
C VAL A 33 2.56 8.26 -2.40
N ALA A 34 3.69 8.33 -3.13
CA ALA A 34 4.40 9.59 -3.34
C ALA A 34 3.56 10.66 -4.05
N ARG A 35 2.52 10.26 -4.78
CA ARG A 35 1.58 11.16 -5.47
C ARG A 35 0.38 11.59 -4.62
N TRP A 36 0.23 11.06 -3.40
CA TRP A 36 -0.86 11.46 -2.50
C TRP A 36 -0.73 12.90 -2.03
N THR A 37 0.50 13.42 -1.97
CA THR A 37 0.80 14.78 -1.56
C THR A 37 1.15 15.62 -2.79
N ARG A 38 0.48 16.75 -2.95
CA ARG A 38 0.71 17.71 -4.04
C ARG A 38 1.74 18.78 -3.66
N ASP A 39 1.88 19.08 -2.38
CA ASP A 39 2.79 20.08 -1.85
C ASP A 39 3.39 19.69 -0.49
N ASP A 40 4.34 20.50 -0.02
CA ASP A 40 5.07 20.29 1.23
C ASP A 40 4.16 20.37 2.47
N ARG A 41 3.04 21.08 2.39
CA ARG A 41 2.07 21.20 3.49
C ARG A 41 1.26 19.92 3.64
N GLU A 42 0.79 19.35 2.53
CA GLU A 42 0.14 18.05 2.53
C GLU A 42 1.12 16.95 3.00
N LEU A 43 2.39 17.03 2.61
CA LEU A 43 3.42 16.14 3.14
C LEU A 43 3.62 16.29 4.66
N PHE A 44 3.61 17.52 5.17
CA PHE A 44 3.72 17.74 6.61
C PHE A 44 2.56 17.09 7.38
N TRP A 45 1.34 17.10 6.82
CA TRP A 45 0.18 16.41 7.42
C TRP A 45 0.27 14.89 7.32
N LEU A 46 0.76 14.36 6.20
CA LEU A 46 0.88 12.92 6.00
C LEU A 46 2.02 12.31 6.83
N ALA A 47 3.21 12.93 6.77
CA ALA A 47 4.44 12.40 7.35
C ALA A 47 5.38 13.56 7.77
N PRO A 48 5.15 14.20 8.93
CA PRO A 48 5.84 15.43 9.34
C PRO A 48 7.36 15.27 9.52
N ARG A 49 7.86 14.03 9.64
CA ARG A 49 9.29 13.73 9.72
C ARG A 49 9.95 13.52 8.35
N THR A 50 9.19 13.51 7.26
CA THR A 50 9.72 13.32 5.92
C THR A 50 10.06 14.68 5.31
N VAL A 51 11.35 14.89 5.01
CA VAL A 51 11.80 16.12 4.34
C VAL A 51 11.21 16.18 2.92
N PRO A 52 10.64 17.30 2.46
CA PRO A 52 10.14 17.44 1.10
C PRO A 52 11.23 17.38 0.01
N PRO A 53 10.90 17.07 -1.26
CA PRO A 53 9.61 16.53 -1.70
C PRO A 53 9.46 15.05 -1.33
N LEU A 54 8.24 14.54 -1.28
CA LEU A 54 8.00 13.10 -1.12
C LEU A 54 8.46 12.37 -2.38
N THR A 55 9.27 11.33 -2.21
CA THR A 55 9.72 10.46 -3.31
C THR A 55 9.42 9.01 -3.00
N ALA A 56 9.32 8.17 -4.02
CA ALA A 56 9.11 6.73 -3.83
C ALA A 56 10.22 6.11 -2.93
N ALA A 57 11.47 6.55 -3.08
CA ALA A 57 12.57 6.09 -2.23
C ALA A 57 12.36 6.44 -0.75
N LYS A 58 11.85 7.65 -0.44
CA LYS A 58 11.53 8.05 0.93
C LYS A 58 10.37 7.22 1.51
N VAL A 59 9.35 6.90 0.70
CA VAL A 59 8.24 6.02 1.11
C VAL A 59 8.75 4.61 1.45
N VAL A 60 9.61 4.03 0.62
CA VAL A 60 10.22 2.71 0.91
C VAL A 60 11.01 2.76 2.22
N ALA A 61 11.70 3.87 2.47
CA ALA A 61 12.47 4.09 3.69
C ALA A 61 11.62 4.36 4.96
N TRP A 62 10.28 4.44 4.85
CA TRP A 62 9.42 4.50 6.03
C TRP A 62 9.38 3.19 6.82
N ALA A 63 9.81 2.07 6.22
CA ALA A 63 9.98 0.83 6.95
C ALA A 63 11.13 0.95 7.98
N SER A 64 10.84 0.61 9.23
CA SER A 64 11.82 0.61 10.32
C SER A 64 11.77 -0.71 11.11
N PRO A 65 12.77 -0.98 11.98
CA PRO A 65 12.71 -2.13 12.88
C PRO A 65 11.47 -2.13 13.79
N ASP A 66 10.96 -0.95 14.14
CA ASP A 66 9.84 -0.75 15.07
C ASP A 66 8.47 -0.80 14.38
N GLY A 67 8.42 -0.79 13.04
CA GLY A 67 7.17 -0.74 12.30
C GLY A 67 7.35 -1.01 10.82
N ARG A 68 6.44 -1.83 10.27
CA ARG A 68 6.40 -2.14 8.84
C ARG A 68 5.16 -1.50 8.22
N PRO A 69 5.30 -0.75 7.11
CA PRO A 69 4.14 -0.21 6.40
C PRO A 69 3.29 -1.35 5.84
N LEU A 70 1.98 -1.11 5.80
CA LEU A 70 0.97 -2.03 5.24
C LEU A 70 0.18 -1.33 4.14
N LEU A 71 -0.34 -2.12 3.20
CA LEU A 71 -1.30 -1.67 2.21
C LEU A 71 -2.70 -2.09 2.66
N CYS A 72 -3.63 -1.14 2.65
CA CYS A 72 -5.05 -1.43 2.72
C CYS A 72 -5.56 -1.68 1.30
N ILE A 73 -6.07 -2.89 1.05
CA ILE A 73 -6.66 -3.29 -0.22
C ILE A 73 -8.14 -3.56 0.00
N GLN A 74 -8.96 -3.21 -0.98
CA GLN A 74 -10.33 -3.67 -1.06
C GLN A 74 -10.34 -4.91 -1.96
N ASP A 75 -10.84 -6.03 -1.44
CA ASP A 75 -11.25 -7.14 -2.28
C ASP A 75 -12.46 -6.65 -3.07
N ASP A 76 -12.23 -6.27 -4.32
CA ASP A 76 -13.33 -6.09 -5.26
C ASP A 76 -14.05 -7.44 -5.32
N LEU A 77 -15.28 -7.48 -4.78
CA LEU A 77 -16.21 -8.56 -5.05
C LEU A 77 -16.33 -8.60 -6.56
N VAL A 78 -15.68 -9.57 -7.20
CA VAL A 78 -15.99 -9.93 -8.57
C VAL A 78 -17.48 -10.28 -8.55
N GLU A 79 -18.33 -9.37 -9.02
CA GLU A 79 -19.73 -9.73 -9.25
C GLU A 79 -19.73 -10.94 -10.19
N PRO A 80 -20.47 -12.01 -9.87
CA PRO A 80 -20.66 -13.09 -10.82
C PRO A 80 -21.35 -12.50 -12.06
N ALA A 81 -20.76 -12.81 -13.22
CA ALA A 81 -21.17 -12.34 -14.55
C ALA A 81 -22.66 -12.56 -14.86
#